data_AF-A0A166FQ35-F1
#
_entry.id   AF-A0A166FQ35-F1
#
_cell.length_a   1.000
_cell.length_b   1.000
_cell.length_c   1.000
_cell.angle_alpha   90.00
_cell.angle_beta   90.00
_cell.angle_gamma   90.00
#
_symmetry.space_group_name_H-M   'P 1'
#
loop_
_entity.id
_entity.type
_entity.pdbx_description
1 polymer ?
#
loop_
_entity_poly.entity_id
_entity_poly.type
_entity_poly.pdbx_seq_one_letter_code
_entity_poly.pdbx_strand_id
1 'polypeptide(L)'
;MSNSVAGENNYSTFYDSPPAYPPASSDAAASRRDETTAAGSTSPNTSSPSSSNKNSPGHATNFLDLENQGNIKGYWKIDSTMKIPSSLLGENKLGDNRPRPNIYLQTTAHISNPNKKAEISGTVEIVGEATAPRAYLFAESSSDVSLKVISPLGQKSKIHCESFSGGIKLSIPRTFRGPIYITTKKGPVILSAAVRAQWIVFSEHEKGGIYFHGQYSGSGYDKGDEESVWIGDEINATAFKGEIRIEYADQQKVKKGLFAKFLS
;
A
#
# COMPACT_ATOMS: atom_id res chain seq x y z
N MET A 1 -33.60 37.87 -39.67
CA MET A 1 -32.83 39.01 -39.13
C MET A 1 -31.82 38.42 -38.17
N SER A 2 -30.58 38.45 -38.62
CA SER A 2 -29.40 37.79 -38.07
C SER A 2 -28.86 38.59 -36.88
N ASN A 3 -28.32 37.92 -35.86
CA ASN A 3 -27.30 38.50 -34.99
C ASN A 3 -26.33 37.41 -34.52
N SER A 4 -25.18 37.38 -35.20
CA SER A 4 -23.96 36.73 -34.77
C SER A 4 -23.20 37.66 -33.83
N VAL A 5 -22.76 37.17 -32.67
CA VAL A 5 -21.68 37.83 -31.91
C VAL A 5 -20.64 36.77 -31.62
N ALA A 6 -19.52 36.90 -32.33
CA ALA A 6 -18.27 36.21 -32.07
C ALA A 6 -17.55 36.88 -30.90
N GLY A 7 -16.99 36.07 -30.01
CA GLY A 7 -16.11 36.50 -28.93
C GLY A 7 -14.95 35.52 -28.83
N GLU A 8 -13.91 35.76 -29.62
CA GLU A 8 -12.63 35.05 -29.55
C GLU A 8 -11.83 35.59 -28.35
N ASN A 9 -11.64 34.76 -27.33
CA ASN A 9 -10.75 35.06 -26.21
C ASN A 9 -9.37 34.43 -26.46
N ASN A 10 -8.43 35.29 -26.85
CA ASN A 10 -6.99 34.99 -26.91
C ASN A 10 -6.43 34.82 -25.49
N TYR A 11 -6.16 33.58 -25.07
CA TYR A 11 -5.27 33.32 -23.92
C TYR A 11 -3.85 33.10 -24.43
N SER A 12 -3.03 34.15 -24.27
CA SER A 12 -1.59 34.15 -24.51
C SER A 12 -0.89 33.28 -23.45
N THR A 13 -0.23 32.23 -23.92
CA THR A 13 0.58 31.30 -23.13
C THR A 13 1.94 31.90 -22.79
N PHE A 14 2.11 32.39 -21.57
CA PHE A 14 3.43 32.66 -20.99
C PHE A 14 3.95 31.39 -20.31
N TYR A 15 4.71 30.60 -21.05
CA TYR A 15 5.52 29.50 -20.48
C TYR A 15 6.85 30.07 -20.00
N ASP A 16 6.98 30.29 -18.69
CA ASP A 16 8.27 30.51 -18.04
C ASP A 16 8.96 29.15 -17.89
N SER A 17 10.04 28.94 -18.65
CA SER A 17 10.78 27.68 -18.64
C SER A 17 11.67 27.60 -17.39
N PRO A 18 11.61 26.52 -16.60
CA PRO A 18 12.43 26.42 -15.39
C PRO A 18 13.92 26.30 -15.73
N PRO A 19 14.81 26.78 -14.83
CA PRO A 19 16.26 26.74 -15.02
C PRO A 19 16.80 25.30 -15.10
N ALA A 20 17.83 25.11 -15.93
CA ALA A 20 18.52 23.83 -16.11
C ALA A 20 19.39 23.49 -14.88
N TYR A 21 19.31 22.24 -14.40
CA TYR A 21 20.14 21.73 -13.30
C TYR A 21 21.46 21.11 -13.80
N PRO A 22 22.58 21.29 -13.07
CA PRO A 22 23.84 20.63 -13.37
C PRO A 22 23.84 19.14 -12.96
N PRO A 23 24.65 18.29 -13.63
CA PRO A 23 24.76 16.87 -13.31
C PRO A 23 25.55 16.65 -12.01
N ALA A 24 25.02 15.82 -11.10
CA ALA A 24 25.72 15.39 -9.91
C ALA A 24 26.54 14.10 -10.17
N SER A 25 27.83 14.21 -9.86
CA SER A 25 28.89 13.23 -10.01
C SER A 25 28.78 12.05 -9.04
N SER A 26 29.05 10.84 -9.54
CA SER A 26 29.20 9.61 -8.76
C SER A 26 30.67 9.40 -8.39
N ASP A 27 30.98 9.39 -7.09
CA ASP A 27 32.24 8.88 -6.57
C ASP A 27 32.01 7.79 -5.51
N ALA A 28 32.98 6.89 -5.47
CA ALA A 28 32.88 5.50 -5.09
C ALA A 28 33.45 5.16 -3.70
N ALA A 29 33.30 3.86 -3.36
CA ALA A 29 34.26 3.00 -2.65
C ALA A 29 34.20 2.85 -1.11
N ALA A 30 33.73 1.65 -0.72
CA ALA A 30 34.38 0.62 0.13
C ALA A 30 34.99 0.95 1.51
N SER A 31 34.68 0.11 2.53
CA SER A 31 35.63 -0.83 3.18
C SER A 31 35.04 -1.48 4.47
N ARG A 32 35.74 -2.48 5.01
CA ARG A 32 35.30 -3.74 5.68
C ARG A 32 35.49 -3.82 7.22
N ARG A 33 35.00 -4.96 7.77
CA ARG A 33 35.42 -5.81 8.94
C ARG A 33 34.50 -5.76 10.17
N ASP A 34 33.82 -6.86 10.53
CA ASP A 34 34.22 -8.06 11.34
C ASP A 34 34.34 -7.76 12.84
N GLU A 35 33.53 -8.42 13.69
CA GLU A 35 34.01 -9.32 14.77
C GLU A 35 32.85 -9.95 15.62
N THR A 36 33.13 -11.18 16.02
CA THR A 36 32.45 -12.30 16.68
C THR A 36 31.85 -12.08 18.09
N THR A 37 30.77 -12.78 18.47
CA THR A 37 30.70 -13.57 19.74
C THR A 37 29.53 -14.58 19.77
N ALA A 38 29.73 -15.67 20.53
CA ALA A 38 28.97 -16.93 20.49
C ALA A 38 28.10 -17.22 21.74
N ALA A 39 27.28 -18.28 21.59
CA ALA A 39 26.78 -19.23 22.59
C ALA A 39 25.48 -18.94 23.39
N GLY A 40 24.62 -19.97 23.47
CA GLY A 40 23.58 -20.09 24.51
C GLY A 40 22.33 -20.88 24.12
N SER A 41 22.34 -22.19 24.30
CA SER A 41 21.22 -23.15 24.17
C SER A 41 20.14 -22.99 25.26
N THR A 42 18.86 -23.23 24.95
CA THR A 42 18.02 -24.33 25.48
C THR A 42 16.52 -24.10 25.17
N SER A 43 15.88 -25.15 24.66
CA SER A 43 14.41 -25.27 24.56
C SER A 43 13.85 -25.89 25.84
N PRO A 44 12.59 -25.58 26.18
CA PRO A 44 11.65 -26.68 26.40
C PRO A 44 10.29 -26.46 25.72
N ASN A 45 9.78 -27.58 25.21
CA ASN A 45 8.42 -27.78 24.72
C ASN A 45 7.41 -27.67 25.86
N THR A 46 6.34 -26.90 25.63
CA THR A 46 5.07 -27.09 26.34
C THR A 46 3.94 -27.02 25.32
N SER A 47 3.38 -28.18 25.01
CA SER A 47 2.22 -28.36 24.14
C SER A 47 0.93 -28.07 24.92
N SER A 48 0.17 -27.08 24.44
CA SER A 48 -1.27 -26.91 24.74
C SER A 48 -2.01 -26.60 23.44
N PRO A 49 -3.19 -27.22 23.20
CA PRO A 49 -3.86 -27.15 21.91
C PRO A 49 -4.72 -25.88 21.83
N SER A 50 -4.15 -24.80 21.28
CA SER A 50 -4.94 -23.67 20.81
C SER A 50 -5.21 -23.87 19.32
N SER A 51 -6.48 -24.01 18.96
CA SER A 51 -7.02 -24.00 17.59
C SER A 51 -6.83 -22.62 16.95
N SER A 52 -5.58 -22.21 16.76
CA SER A 52 -5.19 -21.11 15.89
C SER A 52 -4.95 -21.70 14.52
N ASN A 53 -5.70 -21.23 13.50
CA ASN A 53 -5.36 -21.44 12.09
C ASN A 53 -3.95 -20.86 11.85
N LYS A 54 -2.91 -21.64 12.14
CA LYS A 54 -1.53 -21.38 11.79
C LYS A 54 -1.41 -21.75 10.31
N ASN A 55 -1.74 -20.80 9.44
CA ASN A 55 -1.29 -20.89 8.06
C ASN A 55 0.24 -20.83 8.10
N SER A 56 0.89 -21.99 7.93
CA SER A 56 2.28 -22.11 7.47
C SER A 56 2.51 -21.18 6.27
N PRO A 57 3.74 -20.71 5.98
CA PRO A 57 4.01 -19.91 4.80
C PRO A 57 3.50 -20.66 3.56
N GLY A 58 2.33 -20.24 3.10
CA GLY A 58 1.52 -21.01 2.16
C GLY A 58 2.15 -21.03 0.78
N HIS A 59 1.68 -21.96 -0.05
CA HIS A 59 1.92 -21.89 -1.48
C HIS A 59 1.45 -20.54 -2.02
N ALA A 60 2.19 -19.99 -2.99
CA ALA A 60 1.75 -18.79 -3.68
C ALA A 60 0.46 -19.06 -4.47
N THR A 61 -0.37 -18.03 -4.60
CA THR A 61 -1.58 -18.05 -5.43
C THR A 61 -1.72 -16.76 -6.22
N ASN A 62 -2.43 -16.79 -7.34
CA ASN A 62 -2.84 -15.59 -8.07
C ASN A 62 -4.27 -15.14 -7.73
N PHE A 63 -5.00 -15.93 -6.95
CA PHE A 63 -6.37 -15.63 -6.57
C PHE A 63 -6.65 -16.12 -5.16
N LEU A 64 -7.04 -15.19 -4.29
CA LEU A 64 -7.49 -15.45 -2.93
C LEU A 64 -8.67 -14.54 -2.62
N ASP A 65 -9.79 -15.14 -2.24
CA ASP A 65 -11.01 -14.45 -1.83
C ASP A 65 -11.36 -14.89 -0.41
N LEU A 66 -11.31 -13.95 0.55
CA LEU A 66 -11.60 -14.20 1.96
C LEU A 66 -12.62 -13.17 2.47
N GLU A 67 -13.84 -13.66 2.67
CA GLU A 67 -14.91 -12.92 3.35
C GLU A 67 -15.17 -13.55 4.73
N ASN A 68 -15.23 -12.75 5.80
CA ASN A 68 -15.47 -13.27 7.14
C ASN A 68 -16.25 -12.28 8.03
N GLN A 69 -17.15 -12.79 8.87
CA GLN A 69 -17.82 -11.99 9.91
C GLN A 69 -16.93 -11.68 11.12
N GLY A 70 -15.76 -12.32 11.21
CA GLY A 70 -14.74 -12.08 12.22
C GLY A 70 -13.48 -11.45 11.65
N ASN A 71 -12.43 -11.42 12.46
CA ASN A 71 -11.15 -10.89 12.05
C ASN A 71 -10.53 -11.75 10.95
N ILE A 72 -9.87 -11.10 9.99
CA ILE A 72 -9.04 -11.77 8.98
C ILE A 72 -7.58 -11.53 9.36
N LYS A 73 -6.87 -12.62 9.69
CA LYS A 73 -5.46 -12.56 10.04
C LYS A 73 -4.66 -13.56 9.22
N GLY A 74 -3.50 -13.15 8.70
CA GLY A 74 -2.71 -14.09 7.93
C GLY A 74 -1.41 -13.58 7.33
N TYR A 75 -0.79 -14.50 6.61
CA TYR A 75 0.35 -14.29 5.74
C TYR A 75 0.01 -14.93 4.40
N TRP A 76 0.13 -14.17 3.31
CA TRP A 76 -0.28 -14.61 1.98
C TRP A 76 0.84 -14.36 0.97
N LYS A 77 1.13 -15.37 0.14
CA LYS A 77 2.07 -15.25 -0.98
C LYS A 77 1.29 -15.09 -2.27
N ILE A 78 1.56 -14.03 -3.02
CA ILE A 78 0.87 -13.71 -4.27
C ILE A 78 1.86 -13.82 -5.44
N ASP A 79 1.54 -14.67 -6.41
CA ASP A 79 2.25 -14.79 -7.68
C ASP A 79 1.28 -14.44 -8.81
N SER A 80 1.42 -13.25 -9.42
CA SER A 80 0.50 -12.79 -10.46
C SER A 80 0.64 -13.53 -11.80
N THR A 81 1.70 -14.34 -11.95
CA THR A 81 1.98 -15.05 -13.19
C THR A 81 1.23 -16.37 -13.28
N MET A 82 0.78 -16.94 -12.14
CA MET A 82 0.06 -18.21 -12.14
C MET A 82 -1.25 -18.09 -12.91
N LYS A 83 -1.55 -19.08 -13.74
CA LYS A 83 -2.84 -19.15 -14.45
C LYS A 83 -3.84 -19.89 -13.58
N ILE A 84 -4.93 -19.21 -13.22
CA ILE A 84 -6.06 -19.81 -12.52
C ILE A 84 -7.16 -20.10 -13.55
N PRO A 85 -7.65 -21.34 -13.66
CA PRO A 85 -8.79 -21.66 -14.52
C PRO A 85 -9.98 -20.76 -14.20
N SER A 86 -10.64 -20.23 -15.23
CA SER A 86 -11.78 -19.33 -15.06
C SER A 86 -12.96 -19.98 -14.31
N SER A 87 -13.08 -21.30 -14.36
CA SER A 87 -14.07 -22.06 -13.58
C SER A 87 -13.87 -21.99 -12.07
N LEU A 88 -12.65 -21.68 -11.60
CA LEU A 88 -12.32 -21.46 -10.19
C LEU A 88 -12.41 -19.99 -9.79
N LEU A 89 -12.51 -19.09 -10.78
CA LEU A 89 -12.73 -17.67 -10.54
C LEU A 89 -14.23 -17.47 -10.33
N GLY A 90 -14.66 -17.21 -9.10
CA GLY A 90 -16.04 -16.81 -8.80
C GLY A 90 -16.40 -15.47 -9.46
N GLU A 91 -17.53 -14.89 -9.09
CA GLU A 91 -17.93 -13.55 -9.55
C GLU A 91 -16.86 -12.50 -9.22
N ASN A 92 -16.72 -11.46 -10.04
CA ASN A 92 -15.87 -10.33 -9.70
C ASN A 92 -16.61 -9.41 -8.72
N LYS A 93 -16.24 -9.49 -7.44
CA LYS A 93 -16.86 -8.71 -6.35
C LYS A 93 -16.76 -7.20 -6.52
N LEU A 94 -15.81 -6.73 -7.34
CA LEU A 94 -15.66 -5.31 -7.66
C LEU A 94 -16.49 -4.89 -8.89
N GLY A 95 -17.19 -5.82 -9.55
CA GLY A 95 -17.92 -5.62 -10.80
C GLY A 95 -17.02 -5.70 -12.03
N ASP A 96 -17.62 -5.91 -13.20
CA ASP A 96 -16.90 -6.23 -14.45
C ASP A 96 -16.01 -5.10 -14.98
N ASN A 97 -16.30 -3.86 -14.58
CA ASN A 97 -15.52 -2.68 -14.99
C ASN A 97 -14.23 -2.49 -14.19
N ARG A 98 -13.98 -3.32 -13.17
CA ARG A 98 -12.76 -3.24 -12.35
C ARG A 98 -11.93 -4.51 -12.47
N PRO A 99 -10.60 -4.40 -12.50
CA PRO A 99 -9.74 -5.58 -12.55
C PRO A 99 -9.98 -6.45 -11.33
N ARG A 100 -10.07 -7.76 -11.55
CA ARG A 100 -10.20 -8.74 -10.47
C ARG A 100 -8.96 -8.69 -9.59
N PRO A 101 -9.10 -8.56 -8.25
CA PRO A 101 -7.96 -8.56 -7.36
C PRO A 101 -7.33 -9.96 -7.27
N ASN A 102 -6.02 -10.00 -7.08
CA ASN A 102 -5.29 -11.23 -6.77
C ASN A 102 -5.54 -11.64 -5.31
N ILE A 103 -5.82 -10.67 -4.44
CA ILE A 103 -6.27 -10.88 -3.07
C ILE A 103 -7.44 -9.95 -2.74
N TYR A 104 -8.56 -10.54 -2.33
CA TYR A 104 -9.75 -9.86 -1.83
C TYR A 104 -9.97 -10.24 -0.37
N LEU A 105 -9.88 -9.27 0.54
CA LEU A 105 -10.13 -9.45 1.96
C LEU A 105 -11.28 -8.54 2.38
N GLN A 106 -12.37 -9.10 2.90
CA GLN A 106 -13.49 -8.30 3.37
C GLN A 106 -14.05 -8.82 4.70
N THR A 107 -14.19 -7.92 5.69
CA THR A 107 -14.95 -8.26 6.89
C THR A 107 -16.41 -7.87 6.74
N THR A 108 -17.32 -8.84 6.85
CA THR A 108 -18.77 -8.66 6.72
C THR A 108 -19.50 -8.52 8.06
N ALA A 109 -18.74 -8.37 9.15
CA ALA A 109 -19.26 -8.26 10.52
C ALA A 109 -20.39 -7.24 10.66
N HIS A 110 -20.20 -6.06 10.05
CA HIS A 110 -21.13 -4.94 10.09
C HIS A 110 -22.47 -5.21 9.40
N ILE A 111 -22.51 -6.13 8.42
CA ILE A 111 -23.73 -6.52 7.71
C ILE A 111 -24.70 -7.21 8.66
N SER A 112 -24.18 -8.13 9.48
CA SER A 112 -24.98 -8.85 10.48
C SER A 112 -25.30 -8.02 11.72
N ASN A 113 -24.40 -7.11 12.09
CA ASN A 113 -24.55 -6.23 13.25
C ASN A 113 -23.70 -4.97 13.03
N PRO A 114 -24.30 -3.79 12.82
CA PRO A 114 -23.58 -2.54 12.57
C PRO A 114 -22.57 -2.14 13.67
N ASN A 115 -22.75 -2.65 14.90
CA ASN A 115 -21.86 -2.39 16.03
C ASN A 115 -20.71 -3.41 16.13
N LYS A 116 -20.75 -4.51 15.38
CA LYS A 116 -19.70 -5.53 15.39
C LYS A 116 -18.50 -5.06 14.57
N LYS A 117 -17.39 -4.92 15.26
CA LYS A 117 -16.09 -4.59 14.67
C LYS A 117 -15.31 -5.85 14.37
N ALA A 118 -14.75 -5.92 13.19
CA ALA A 118 -13.78 -6.92 12.78
C ALA A 118 -12.64 -6.21 12.07
N GLU A 119 -11.41 -6.68 12.26
CA GLU A 119 -10.20 -6.09 11.68
C GLU A 119 -9.57 -7.02 10.64
N ILE A 120 -8.79 -6.44 9.73
CA ILE A 120 -7.91 -7.15 8.81
C ILE A 120 -6.47 -6.86 9.24
N SER A 121 -5.67 -7.90 9.49
CA SER A 121 -4.25 -7.73 9.78
C SER A 121 -3.39 -8.81 9.15
N GLY A 122 -2.29 -8.45 8.49
CA GLY A 122 -1.45 -9.48 7.90
C GLY A 122 -0.31 -8.97 7.04
N THR A 123 0.40 -9.93 6.45
CA THR A 123 1.48 -9.67 5.49
C THR A 123 1.14 -10.28 4.14
N VAL A 124 1.32 -9.49 3.08
CA VAL A 124 1.24 -9.94 1.69
C VAL A 124 2.65 -9.90 1.10
N GLU A 125 3.17 -11.06 0.74
CA GLU A 125 4.43 -11.22 0.02
C GLU A 125 4.11 -11.41 -1.47
N ILE A 126 4.46 -10.43 -2.30
CA ILE A 126 4.32 -10.49 -3.75
C ILE A 126 5.60 -11.11 -4.31
N VAL A 127 5.51 -12.31 -4.86
CA VAL A 127 6.69 -13.13 -5.22
C VAL A 127 7.05 -13.10 -6.70
N GLY A 128 6.30 -12.37 -7.54
CA GLY A 128 6.67 -12.22 -8.95
C GLY A 128 7.79 -11.20 -9.14
N GLU A 129 8.44 -11.28 -10.30
CA GLU A 129 9.52 -10.38 -10.73
C GLU A 129 9.02 -8.98 -11.11
N ALA A 130 9.93 -8.01 -11.22
CA ALA A 130 9.60 -6.64 -11.64
C ALA A 130 8.84 -6.54 -12.99
N THR A 131 9.02 -7.53 -13.87
CA THR A 131 8.36 -7.62 -15.17
C THR A 131 7.03 -8.38 -15.13
N ALA A 132 6.67 -8.99 -14.00
CA ALA A 132 5.41 -9.70 -13.85
C ALA A 132 4.21 -8.73 -13.91
N PRO A 133 3.01 -9.21 -14.30
CA PRO A 133 1.79 -8.40 -14.27
C PRO A 133 1.59 -7.74 -12.90
N ARG A 134 1.11 -6.50 -12.86
CA ARG A 134 0.84 -5.78 -11.60
C ARG A 134 -0.07 -6.62 -10.69
N ALA A 135 0.29 -6.71 -9.40
CA ALA A 135 -0.56 -7.34 -8.39
C ALA A 135 -1.65 -6.37 -7.92
N TYR A 136 -2.87 -6.86 -7.71
CA TYR A 136 -4.04 -6.09 -7.29
C TYR A 136 -4.50 -6.62 -5.93
N LEU A 137 -4.38 -5.79 -4.90
CA LEU A 137 -4.74 -6.13 -3.52
C LEU A 137 -5.92 -5.27 -3.09
N PHE A 138 -6.96 -5.91 -2.55
CA PHE A 138 -8.15 -5.24 -2.03
C PHE A 138 -8.40 -5.69 -0.59
N ALA A 139 -8.55 -4.73 0.32
CA ALA A 139 -8.90 -5.00 1.70
C ALA A 139 -9.91 -3.98 2.22
N GLU A 140 -11.05 -4.47 2.70
CA GLU A 140 -12.12 -3.64 3.25
C GLU A 140 -12.55 -4.16 4.61
N SER A 141 -12.57 -3.29 5.61
CA SER A 141 -12.88 -3.68 6.99
C SER A 141 -13.89 -2.76 7.67
N SER A 142 -14.72 -3.34 8.55
CA SER A 142 -15.59 -2.55 9.42
C SER A 142 -14.80 -1.81 10.51
N SER A 143 -13.60 -2.28 10.87
CA SER A 143 -12.67 -1.65 11.81
C SER A 143 -11.33 -1.35 11.15
N ASP A 144 -10.22 -1.84 11.71
CA ASP A 144 -8.87 -1.49 11.29
C ASP A 144 -8.36 -2.37 10.15
N VAL A 145 -7.58 -1.78 9.25
CA VAL A 145 -6.83 -2.51 8.22
C VAL A 145 -5.34 -2.31 8.48
N SER A 146 -4.63 -3.35 8.89
CA SER A 146 -3.17 -3.33 9.03
C SER A 146 -2.50 -4.32 8.07
N LEU A 147 -2.04 -3.83 6.93
CA LEU A 147 -1.36 -4.65 5.93
C LEU A 147 0.10 -4.28 5.79
N LYS A 148 0.95 -5.30 5.78
CA LYS A 148 2.36 -5.19 5.40
C LYS A 148 2.54 -5.82 4.03
N VAL A 149 2.90 -5.03 3.03
CA VAL A 149 3.20 -5.51 1.68
C VAL A 149 4.72 -5.59 1.51
N ILE A 150 5.20 -6.74 1.06
CA ILE A 150 6.61 -6.97 0.72
C ILE A 150 6.65 -7.45 -0.73
N SER A 151 7.55 -6.89 -1.52
CA SER A 151 7.79 -7.27 -2.92
C SER A 151 9.30 -7.40 -3.11
N PRO A 152 9.91 -8.54 -2.70
CA PRO A 152 11.37 -8.68 -2.69
C PRO A 152 11.98 -8.59 -4.09
N LEU A 153 11.23 -8.97 -5.13
CA LEU A 153 11.67 -8.95 -6.53
C LEU A 153 11.13 -7.72 -7.30
N GLY A 154 10.50 -6.77 -6.60
CA GLY A 154 10.14 -5.47 -7.16
C GLY A 154 8.93 -5.45 -8.10
N GLN A 155 8.11 -6.51 -8.13
CA GLN A 155 6.83 -6.52 -8.83
C GLN A 155 5.94 -5.36 -8.38
N LYS A 156 5.29 -4.72 -9.35
CA LYS A 156 4.38 -3.60 -9.16
C LYS A 156 3.07 -4.02 -8.51
N SER A 157 2.47 -3.14 -7.71
CA SER A 157 1.21 -3.42 -7.02
C SER A 157 0.23 -2.24 -6.97
N LYS A 158 -1.05 -2.53 -7.13
CA LYS A 158 -2.17 -1.63 -6.81
C LYS A 158 -2.82 -2.11 -5.52
N ILE A 159 -2.79 -1.28 -4.49
CA ILE A 159 -3.26 -1.58 -3.15
C ILE A 159 -4.48 -0.71 -2.87
N HIS A 160 -5.61 -1.32 -2.59
CA HIS A 160 -6.82 -0.66 -2.14
C HIS A 160 -7.13 -1.08 -0.71
N CYS A 161 -7.19 -0.11 0.20
CA CYS A 161 -7.54 -0.31 1.59
C CYS A 161 -8.69 0.62 1.98
N GLU A 162 -9.76 0.04 2.53
CA GLU A 162 -10.89 0.80 3.05
C GLU A 162 -11.23 0.37 4.49
N SER A 163 -11.48 1.37 5.35
CA SER A 163 -11.90 1.15 6.74
C SER A 163 -13.06 2.05 7.13
N PHE A 164 -14.07 1.49 7.81
CA PHE A 164 -15.24 2.26 8.21
C PHE A 164 -15.14 2.91 9.61
N SER A 165 -14.72 2.14 10.63
CA SER A 165 -14.70 2.60 12.02
C SER A 165 -13.33 2.54 12.72
N GLY A 166 -12.29 2.11 11.99
CA GLY A 166 -10.91 2.01 12.45
C GLY A 166 -9.92 2.58 11.44
N GLY A 167 -8.65 2.66 11.84
CA GLY A 167 -7.60 3.23 11.00
C GLY A 167 -7.07 2.29 9.93
N ILE A 168 -6.23 2.84 9.05
CA ILE A 168 -5.44 2.06 8.09
C ILE A 168 -3.98 2.18 8.48
N LYS A 169 -3.28 1.06 8.63
CA LYS A 169 -1.84 1.01 8.77
C LYS A 169 -1.26 0.19 7.63
N LEU A 170 -0.73 0.88 6.62
CA LEU A 170 -0.13 0.26 5.46
C LEU A 170 1.40 0.36 5.53
N SER A 171 2.07 -0.79 5.53
CA SER A 171 3.52 -0.85 5.40
C SER A 171 3.89 -1.28 3.98
N ILE A 172 4.64 -0.47 3.24
CA ILE A 172 4.90 -0.65 1.81
C ILE A 172 6.37 -1.03 1.53
N PRO A 173 6.69 -1.71 0.42
CA PRO A 173 8.08 -2.01 0.08
C PRO A 173 8.83 -0.73 -0.31
N ARG A 174 10.14 -0.69 -0.06
CA ARG A 174 11.04 0.41 -0.47
C ARG A 174 11.05 0.67 -1.98
N THR A 175 10.67 -0.32 -2.76
CA THR A 175 10.60 -0.31 -4.23
C THR A 175 9.31 0.30 -4.77
N PHE A 176 8.32 0.60 -3.91
CA PHE A 176 7.06 1.22 -4.32
C PHE A 176 7.33 2.57 -5.00
N ARG A 177 6.83 2.77 -6.22
CA ARG A 177 6.93 4.04 -6.97
C ARG A 177 5.63 4.33 -7.67
N GLY A 178 4.91 5.35 -7.23
CA GLY A 178 3.63 5.69 -7.84
C GLY A 178 2.72 6.61 -7.03
N PRO A 179 1.53 6.91 -7.57
CA PRO A 179 0.54 7.74 -6.92
C PRO A 179 -0.04 7.08 -5.65
N ILE A 180 -0.39 7.93 -4.70
CA ILE A 180 -1.03 7.59 -3.45
C ILE A 180 -2.23 8.52 -3.27
N TYR A 181 -3.42 7.93 -3.27
CA TYR A 181 -4.69 8.61 -3.03
C TYR A 181 -5.11 8.32 -1.60
N ILE A 182 -5.29 9.38 -0.81
CA ILE A 182 -5.68 9.27 0.59
C ILE A 182 -6.95 10.05 0.82
N THR A 183 -7.91 9.43 1.49
CA THR A 183 -9.13 10.10 1.93
C THR A 183 -9.48 9.65 3.34
N THR A 184 -9.68 10.61 4.25
CA THR A 184 -10.20 10.35 5.59
C THR A 184 -11.26 11.36 5.98
N LYS A 185 -12.39 10.92 6.56
CA LYS A 185 -13.40 11.88 7.06
C LYS A 185 -13.08 12.39 8.45
N LYS A 186 -12.47 11.55 9.29
CA LYS A 186 -12.18 11.84 10.71
C LYS A 186 -10.92 11.11 11.14
N GLY A 187 -9.79 11.79 11.14
CA GLY A 187 -8.54 11.29 11.69
C GLY A 187 -7.34 11.87 10.94
N PRO A 188 -6.14 11.79 11.52
CA PRO A 188 -4.95 12.31 10.87
C PRO A 188 -4.44 11.35 9.78
N VAL A 189 -3.72 11.91 8.82
CA VAL A 189 -2.85 11.16 7.92
C VAL A 189 -1.42 11.26 8.45
N ILE A 190 -0.82 10.12 8.79
CA ILE A 190 0.53 10.04 9.35
C ILE A 190 1.45 9.26 8.42
N LEU A 191 2.57 9.87 8.09
CA LEU A 191 3.59 9.25 7.25
C LEU A 191 4.86 9.12 8.04
N SER A 192 5.54 8.00 7.88
CA SER A 192 6.91 7.91 8.37
C SER A 192 7.77 8.99 7.70
N ALA A 193 8.76 9.52 8.43
CA ALA A 193 9.67 10.54 7.90
C ALA A 193 10.35 10.08 6.59
N ALA A 194 10.72 8.80 6.50
CA ALA A 194 11.35 8.22 5.32
C ALA A 194 10.41 8.12 4.11
N VAL A 195 9.11 7.83 4.35
CA VAL A 195 8.11 7.84 3.27
C VAL A 195 7.84 9.28 2.82
N ARG A 196 7.66 10.20 3.77
CA ARG A 196 7.38 11.62 3.51
C ARG A 196 8.52 12.31 2.74
N ALA A 197 9.77 11.94 3.01
CA ALA A 197 10.94 12.50 2.31
C ALA A 197 10.98 12.20 0.81
N GLN A 198 10.20 11.23 0.33
CA GLN A 198 10.11 10.86 -1.09
C GLN A 198 8.76 11.21 -1.71
N TRP A 199 7.97 12.08 -1.08
CA TRP A 199 6.66 12.48 -1.58
C TRP A 199 6.71 13.78 -2.36
N ILE A 200 5.98 13.77 -3.47
CA ILE A 200 5.56 14.95 -4.22
C ILE A 200 4.07 15.12 -3.96
N VAL A 201 3.67 16.32 -3.56
CA VAL A 201 2.28 16.65 -3.26
C VAL A 201 1.65 17.25 -4.51
N PHE A 202 0.59 16.65 -5.02
CA PHE A 202 -0.22 17.24 -6.10
C PHE A 202 -1.43 17.97 -5.55
N SER A 203 -2.07 17.41 -4.52
CA SER A 203 -3.13 18.08 -3.79
C SER A 203 -3.12 17.62 -2.33
N GLU A 204 -3.39 18.54 -1.42
CA GLU A 204 -3.51 18.26 0.00
C GLU A 204 -4.61 19.13 0.59
N HIS A 205 -5.47 18.52 1.38
CA HIS A 205 -6.56 19.16 2.10
C HIS A 205 -6.74 18.47 3.46
N GLU A 206 -7.57 19.04 4.34
CA GLU A 206 -7.74 18.55 5.71
C GLU A 206 -8.07 17.05 5.81
N LYS A 207 -8.72 16.51 4.77
CA LYS A 207 -9.27 15.15 4.70
C LYS A 207 -8.49 14.22 3.77
N GLY A 208 -7.27 14.57 3.37
CA GLY A 208 -6.44 13.74 2.52
C GLY A 208 -5.84 14.50 1.35
N GLY A 209 -5.53 13.78 0.28
CA GLY A 209 -4.78 14.35 -0.82
C GLY A 209 -4.37 13.32 -1.87
N ILE A 210 -3.76 13.86 -2.92
CA ILE A 210 -3.15 13.09 -4.00
C ILE A 210 -1.66 13.38 -3.96
N TYR A 211 -0.89 12.31 -3.84
CA TYR A 211 0.56 12.36 -3.71
C TYR A 211 1.19 11.44 -4.74
N PHE A 212 2.47 11.65 -5.02
CA PHE A 212 3.31 10.70 -5.74
C PHE A 212 4.50 10.34 -4.88
N HIS A 213 4.79 9.04 -4.74
CA HIS A 213 5.93 8.56 -3.97
C HIS A 213 7.03 8.05 -4.88
N GLY A 214 8.24 8.57 -4.69
CA GLY A 214 9.44 8.23 -5.45
C GLY A 214 9.74 9.22 -6.58
N GLN A 215 10.51 8.76 -7.57
CA GLN A 215 10.92 9.60 -8.70
C GLN A 215 9.76 9.79 -9.67
N TYR A 216 9.23 11.00 -9.77
CA TYR A 216 8.13 11.33 -10.69
C TYR A 216 8.57 11.40 -12.15
N SER A 217 9.59 12.21 -12.45
CA SER A 217 10.09 12.40 -13.81
C SER A 217 10.62 11.07 -14.38
N GLY A 218 10.12 10.68 -15.55
CA GLY A 218 10.52 9.42 -16.19
C GLY A 218 9.83 8.18 -15.63
N SER A 219 8.91 8.31 -14.66
CA SER A 219 8.08 7.19 -14.18
C SER A 219 7.05 6.72 -15.21
N GLY A 220 6.70 7.59 -16.17
CA GLY A 220 5.62 7.35 -17.13
C GLY A 220 4.24 7.73 -16.61
N TYR A 221 4.11 8.20 -15.36
CA TYR A 221 2.84 8.70 -14.84
C TYR A 221 2.40 10.01 -15.51
N ASP A 222 3.35 10.77 -16.03
CA ASP A 222 3.17 12.02 -16.78
C ASP A 222 2.77 11.81 -18.25
N LYS A 223 2.66 10.56 -18.73
CA LYS A 223 2.49 10.24 -20.15
C LYS A 223 1.05 9.97 -20.60
N GLY A 224 0.04 10.14 -19.75
CA GLY A 224 -1.35 9.85 -20.11
C GLY A 224 -2.32 10.86 -19.54
N ASP A 225 -3.20 11.38 -20.40
CA ASP A 225 -4.36 12.20 -20.03
C ASP A 225 -5.53 11.35 -19.50
N GLU A 226 -5.40 10.00 -19.52
CA GLU A 226 -6.39 9.05 -19.01
C GLU A 226 -5.81 8.19 -17.86
N GLU A 227 -6.55 8.07 -16.74
CA GLU A 227 -6.24 7.19 -15.59
C GLU A 227 -6.00 5.71 -15.98
N SER A 228 -6.43 5.31 -17.17
CA SER A 228 -6.38 3.94 -17.72
C SER A 228 -4.96 3.47 -18.12
N VAL A 229 -3.97 4.35 -18.19
CA VAL A 229 -2.61 4.01 -18.69
C VAL A 229 -1.63 3.61 -17.57
N TRP A 230 -1.88 3.99 -16.32
CA TRP A 230 -0.91 3.76 -15.25
C TRP A 230 -0.82 2.28 -14.84
N ILE A 231 0.30 1.64 -15.21
CA ILE A 231 0.61 0.23 -14.89
C ILE A 231 1.60 0.07 -13.72
N GLY A 232 2.06 1.17 -13.12
CA GLY A 232 3.00 1.15 -12.01
C GLY A 232 2.34 0.89 -10.64
N ASP A 233 3.08 1.17 -9.57
CA ASP A 233 2.55 1.01 -8.22
C ASP A 233 1.45 2.04 -7.92
N GLU A 234 0.48 1.70 -7.08
CA GLU A 234 -0.64 2.59 -6.77
C GLU A 234 -1.21 2.26 -5.40
N ILE A 235 -1.57 3.29 -4.62
CA ILE A 235 -2.29 3.12 -3.34
C ILE A 235 -3.55 3.94 -3.36
N ASN A 236 -4.66 3.32 -2.97
CA ASN A 236 -5.91 3.98 -2.61
C ASN A 236 -6.22 3.63 -1.15
N ALA A 237 -6.17 4.61 -0.25
CA ALA A 237 -6.42 4.40 1.17
C ALA A 237 -7.56 5.32 1.66
N THR A 238 -8.68 4.72 2.05
CA THR A 238 -9.88 5.43 2.48
C THR A 238 -10.29 5.01 3.89
N ALA A 239 -10.25 5.93 4.85
CA ALA A 239 -10.71 5.69 6.22
C ALA A 239 -11.87 6.62 6.59
N PHE A 240 -13.04 6.09 6.87
CA PHE A 240 -14.16 6.95 7.30
C PHE A 240 -13.93 7.52 8.71
N LYS A 241 -13.34 6.73 9.61
CA LYS A 241 -12.87 7.17 10.93
C LYS A 241 -11.53 6.50 11.21
N GLY A 242 -10.62 7.21 11.85
CA GLY A 242 -9.33 6.67 12.26
C GLY A 242 -8.17 7.27 11.48
N GLU A 243 -6.99 6.99 11.98
CA GLU A 243 -5.72 7.42 11.40
C GLU A 243 -5.40 6.59 10.15
N ILE A 244 -4.90 7.24 9.10
CA ILE A 244 -4.23 6.54 7.99
C ILE A 244 -2.73 6.70 8.19
N ARG A 245 -2.03 5.59 8.40
CA ARG A 245 -0.57 5.53 8.56
C ARG A 245 0.09 4.80 7.41
N ILE A 246 1.07 5.42 6.78
CA ILE A 246 1.93 4.79 5.76
C ILE A 246 3.40 4.80 6.21
N GLU A 247 4.04 3.63 6.21
CA GLU A 247 5.45 3.43 6.58
C GLU A 247 6.13 2.40 5.66
N TYR A 248 7.46 2.29 5.70
CA TYR A 248 8.12 1.20 4.96
C TYR A 248 8.02 -0.13 5.71
N ALA A 249 7.94 -1.24 4.98
CA ALA A 249 7.83 -2.60 5.51
C ALA A 249 9.08 -3.06 6.27
N ASP A 250 10.25 -2.53 5.93
CA ASP A 250 11.54 -2.79 6.60
C ASP A 250 11.78 -1.85 7.80
N GLN A 251 10.93 -0.84 7.99
CA GLN A 251 11.15 0.17 9.00
C GLN A 251 11.02 -0.43 10.41
N GLN A 252 12.13 -0.47 11.14
CA GLN A 252 12.12 -0.87 12.54
C GLN A 252 11.47 0.22 13.38
N LYS A 253 10.50 -0.16 14.21
CA LYS A 253 10.01 0.73 15.25
C LYS A 253 11.11 0.82 16.30
N VAL A 254 11.80 1.96 16.36
CA VAL A 254 12.64 2.28 17.52
C VAL A 254 11.70 2.29 18.72
N LYS A 255 11.74 1.22 19.53
CA LYS A 255 11.04 1.20 20.81
C LYS A 255 11.67 2.32 21.61
N LYS A 256 10.93 3.40 21.85
CA LYS A 256 11.33 4.40 22.84
C LYS A 256 11.42 3.67 24.18
N GLY A 257 12.64 3.28 24.54
CA GLY A 257 12.92 2.58 25.78
C GLY A 257 12.53 3.45 26.98
N LEU A 258 12.17 2.80 28.07
CA LEU A 258 11.78 3.34 29.38
C LEU A 258 12.82 4.26 30.08
N PHE A 259 13.88 4.70 29.39
CA PHE A 259 14.97 5.48 29.99
C PHE A 259 14.75 7.00 30.03
N ALA A 260 13.59 7.51 29.59
CA ALA A 260 13.24 8.93 29.74
C ALA A 260 12.85 9.35 31.18
N LYS A 261 13.10 8.50 32.20
CA LYS A 261 12.73 8.77 33.60
C LYS A 261 13.91 8.98 34.57
N PHE A 262 15.16 9.06 34.11
CA PHE A 262 16.33 9.22 34.99
C PHE A 262 17.12 10.53 34.83
N LEU A 263 16.59 11.51 34.10
CA LEU A 263 17.15 12.87 34.07
C LEU A 263 16.02 13.87 34.27
N SER A 264 15.59 14.00 35.52
CA SER A 264 14.93 15.18 36.09
C SER A 264 15.62 15.53 37.39
#